data_AF-A0A520Y983-F1
#
_entry.id   AF-A0A520Y983-F1
#
_cell.length_a   1.000
_cell.length_b   1.000
_cell.length_c   1.000
_cell.angle_alpha   90.00
_cell.angle_beta   90.00
_cell.angle_gamma   90.00
#
_symmetry.space_group_name_H-M   'P 1'
#
loop_
_entity.id
_entity.type
_entity.pdbx_description
1 polymer ?
#
loop_
_entity_poly.entity_id
_entity_poly.type
_entity_poly.pdbx_seq_one_letter_code
_entity_poly.pdbx_strand_id
1 'polypeptide(L)'
;MARGVAAMAFLLGLLGVIPAEAQTKDLSRRWRTVRSEHFEVSYPEPLALVARRVLAIAERANANMAPLLGHQPKKRVQIVLTDEIDGANGNATPLRYNTIRLYVSAPDDLSVLGDFDDWMTVLVTHEHAHILHTDNIGGIPAVINEIFGKVWAPNLIQPRWIIEGIATYLESRETAGGRMRSTQYEMYMRMAFLDNNILHFDTLNNRTDYWPHGDIWYLYGSRFIKWLIEQYGEGILEEIPTWYGRRAIPFSVNRMGKRLTGKTFGELYELWIEDMRRHYGDVEAGVRAQGTTQGRRITFRGEWVRGLRFADDERLLYFARDGRSDPQIRTLDLAKGNAVQRIVRSAGESYPTVHPNGELYFDSFDAYRTNLYFYYDLFRLDPRGAWDRKRLTKGLRARYPDISPTGDRITYVRNDTSTQSLWIADLDDIEGTQELLVDSER
;
A
#
# COMPACT_ATOMS: atom_id res chain seq x y z
N MET A 1 -50.45 -11.93 -23.54
CA MET A 1 -49.07 -11.78 -24.09
C MET A 1 -48.63 -10.34 -24.35
N ALA A 2 -49.51 -9.33 -24.42
CA ALA A 2 -49.11 -7.95 -24.73
C ALA A 2 -48.57 -7.10 -23.54
N ARG A 3 -48.70 -7.56 -22.28
CA ARG A 3 -48.25 -6.80 -21.09
C ARG A 3 -46.82 -7.12 -20.63
N GLY A 4 -46.23 -8.24 -21.09
CA GLY A 4 -44.86 -8.63 -20.73
C GLY A 4 -43.77 -8.00 -21.62
N VAL A 5 -44.11 -7.68 -22.87
CA VAL A 5 -43.15 -7.11 -23.84
C VAL A 5 -42.89 -5.62 -23.57
N ALA A 6 -43.90 -4.88 -23.09
CA ALA A 6 -43.76 -3.47 -22.74
C ALA A 6 -42.90 -3.24 -21.48
N ALA A 7 -42.96 -4.14 -20.49
CA ALA A 7 -42.15 -4.04 -19.27
C ALA A 7 -40.65 -4.30 -19.54
N MET A 8 -40.34 -5.19 -20.49
CA MET A 8 -38.95 -5.50 -20.85
C MET A 8 -38.32 -4.41 -21.74
N ALA A 9 -39.11 -3.75 -22.59
CA ALA A 9 -38.65 -2.59 -23.36
C ALA A 9 -38.42 -1.35 -22.48
N PHE A 10 -39.19 -1.17 -21.40
CA PHE A 10 -39.00 -0.07 -20.45
C PHE A 10 -37.77 -0.27 -19.54
N LEU A 11 -37.45 -1.51 -19.17
CA LEU A 11 -36.21 -1.84 -18.44
C LEU A 11 -34.95 -1.74 -19.32
N LEU A 12 -35.04 -2.03 -20.62
CA LEU A 12 -33.95 -1.82 -21.57
C LEU A 12 -33.73 -0.34 -21.93
N GLY A 13 -34.77 0.49 -21.89
CA GLY A 13 -34.66 1.95 -22.05
C GLY A 13 -34.04 2.68 -20.85
N LEU A 14 -34.21 2.15 -19.63
CA LEU A 14 -33.63 2.72 -18.40
C LEU A 14 -32.17 2.31 -18.13
N LEU A 15 -31.66 1.29 -18.83
CA LEU A 15 -30.24 0.94 -18.84
C LEU A 15 -29.44 1.74 -19.89
N GLY A 16 -30.12 2.61 -20.64
CA GLY A 16 -29.61 3.26 -21.84
C GLY A 16 -29.03 4.67 -21.67
N VAL A 17 -28.77 5.18 -20.46
CA VAL A 17 -27.92 6.38 -20.26
C VAL A 17 -27.31 6.34 -18.86
N ILE A 18 -26.35 5.46 -18.62
CA ILE A 18 -25.34 5.78 -17.59
C ILE A 18 -24.33 6.64 -18.35
N PRO A 19 -24.21 7.95 -18.08
CA PRO A 19 -23.07 8.68 -18.59
C PRO A 19 -21.84 7.93 -18.12
N ALA A 20 -21.06 7.43 -19.07
CA ALA A 20 -19.73 6.92 -18.79
C ALA A 20 -18.90 8.13 -18.37
N GLU A 21 -19.01 8.51 -17.09
CA GLU A 21 -18.11 9.46 -16.48
C GLU A 21 -16.77 8.75 -16.29
N ALA A 22 -16.05 8.60 -17.38
CA ALA A 22 -14.59 8.71 -17.35
C ALA A 22 -14.25 10.22 -17.24
N GLN A 23 -14.84 10.93 -16.29
CA GLN A 23 -14.46 12.30 -16.01
C GLN A 23 -13.21 12.26 -15.15
N THR A 24 -12.11 12.71 -15.73
CA THR A 24 -10.92 13.09 -14.98
C THR A 24 -11.35 14.18 -14.00
N LYS A 25 -11.05 14.03 -12.70
CA LYS A 25 -11.49 14.98 -11.67
C LYS A 25 -11.03 16.40 -11.96
N ASP A 26 -9.84 16.53 -12.56
CA ASP A 26 -9.32 17.81 -13.06
C ASP A 26 -9.40 17.88 -14.59
N LEU A 27 -10.44 18.54 -15.10
CA LEU A 27 -10.67 18.79 -16.53
C LEU A 27 -9.67 19.77 -17.15
N SER A 28 -8.86 20.48 -16.35
CA SER A 28 -7.83 21.39 -16.86
C SER A 28 -6.58 20.66 -17.36
N ARG A 29 -6.41 19.38 -16.97
CA ARG A 29 -5.23 18.60 -17.34
C ARG A 29 -5.35 18.06 -18.75
N ARG A 30 -4.29 18.25 -19.54
CA ARG A 30 -4.14 17.58 -20.84
C ARG A 30 -3.61 16.18 -20.62
N TRP A 31 -4.39 15.19 -21.06
CA TRP A 31 -4.01 13.78 -20.97
C TRP A 31 -3.33 13.31 -22.25
N ARG A 32 -2.33 12.45 -22.12
CA ARG A 32 -1.60 11.80 -23.20
C ARG A 32 -1.52 10.31 -22.95
N THR A 33 -1.10 9.54 -23.97
CA THR A 33 -0.91 8.10 -23.84
C THR A 33 0.34 7.66 -24.57
N VAL A 34 1.18 6.86 -23.91
CA VAL A 34 2.34 6.18 -24.49
C VAL A 34 2.07 4.68 -24.53
N ARG A 35 2.58 3.97 -25.55
CA ARG A 35 2.22 2.57 -25.81
C ARG A 35 3.44 1.71 -26.09
N SER A 36 3.36 0.43 -25.75
CA SER A 36 4.33 -0.62 -26.06
C SER A 36 3.61 -1.84 -26.63
N GLU A 37 4.25 -3.00 -26.65
CA GLU A 37 3.63 -4.24 -27.12
C GLU A 37 2.45 -4.66 -26.23
N HIS A 38 2.69 -4.76 -24.92
CA HIS A 38 1.75 -5.30 -23.94
C HIS A 38 0.99 -4.24 -23.13
N PHE A 39 1.37 -2.96 -23.21
CA PHE A 39 0.82 -1.92 -22.34
C PHE A 39 0.47 -0.63 -23.07
N GLU A 40 -0.48 0.13 -22.50
CA GLU A 40 -0.66 1.55 -22.78
C GLU A 40 -0.80 2.34 -21.49
N VAL A 41 -0.01 3.41 -21.33
CA VAL A 41 0.01 4.25 -20.13
C VAL A 41 -0.64 5.59 -20.46
N SER A 42 -1.77 5.89 -19.84
CA SER A 42 -2.47 7.18 -19.92
C SER A 42 -2.12 8.05 -18.71
N TYR A 43 -1.74 9.30 -18.97
CA TYR A 43 -1.17 10.18 -17.96
C TYR A 43 -1.44 11.67 -18.25
N PRO A 44 -1.54 12.55 -17.24
CA PRO A 44 -1.51 14.00 -17.43
C PRO A 44 -0.12 14.47 -17.85
N GLU A 45 -0.04 15.44 -18.76
CA GLU A 45 1.19 15.90 -19.44
C GLU A 45 2.46 16.03 -18.56
N PRO A 46 2.42 16.56 -17.32
CA PRO A 46 3.59 16.63 -16.44
C PRO A 46 4.24 15.28 -16.10
N LEU A 47 3.49 14.17 -16.17
CA LEU A 47 3.97 12.83 -15.83
C LEU A 47 4.62 12.10 -17.01
N ALA A 48 4.99 12.79 -18.10
CA ALA A 48 5.50 12.15 -19.32
C ALA A 48 6.75 11.29 -19.12
N LEU A 49 7.69 11.74 -18.29
CA LEU A 49 8.90 10.96 -17.98
C LEU A 49 8.56 9.72 -17.14
N VAL A 50 7.72 9.89 -16.12
CA VAL A 50 7.24 8.79 -15.27
C VAL A 50 6.50 7.75 -16.11
N ALA A 51 5.63 8.17 -17.03
CA ALA A 51 4.87 7.27 -17.90
C ALA A 51 5.77 6.39 -18.78
N ARG A 52 6.88 6.94 -19.29
CA ARG A 52 7.87 6.16 -20.06
C ARG A 52 8.63 5.18 -19.17
N ARG A 53 9.00 5.58 -17.95
CA ARG A 53 9.62 4.69 -16.96
C ARG A 53 8.70 3.54 -16.58
N VAL A 54 7.44 3.83 -16.24
CA VAL A 54 6.41 2.83 -15.93
C VAL A 54 6.21 1.86 -17.09
N LEU A 55 6.16 2.35 -18.32
CA LEU A 55 6.03 1.51 -19.51
C LEU A 55 7.19 0.52 -19.66
N ALA A 56 8.43 0.97 -19.45
CA ALA A 56 9.62 0.12 -19.52
C ALA A 56 9.66 -0.92 -18.39
N ILE A 57 9.28 -0.52 -17.17
CA ILE A 57 9.17 -1.43 -16.02
C ILE A 57 8.10 -2.49 -16.28
N ALA A 58 6.92 -2.09 -16.76
CA ALA A 58 5.80 -3.00 -17.01
C ALA A 58 6.15 -4.06 -18.06
N GLU A 59 6.82 -3.68 -19.15
CA GLU A 59 7.30 -4.62 -20.16
C GLU A 59 8.32 -5.63 -19.60
N ARG A 60 9.27 -5.17 -18.78
CA ARG A 60 10.22 -6.06 -18.10
C ARG A 60 9.52 -7.02 -17.15
N ALA A 61 8.60 -6.50 -16.33
CA ALA A 61 7.82 -7.30 -15.39
C ALA A 61 6.98 -8.35 -16.14
N ASN A 62 6.38 -8.00 -17.28
CA ASN A 62 5.64 -8.94 -18.11
C ASN A 62 6.53 -10.06 -18.67
N ALA A 63 7.69 -9.71 -19.21
CA ALA A 63 8.63 -10.69 -19.76
C ALA A 63 9.05 -11.75 -18.74
N ASN A 64 9.21 -11.37 -17.48
CA ASN A 64 9.60 -12.28 -16.40
C ASN A 64 8.41 -13.06 -15.81
N MET A 65 7.27 -12.40 -15.57
CA MET A 65 6.16 -12.99 -14.82
C MET A 65 5.14 -13.74 -15.67
N ALA A 66 4.93 -13.37 -16.93
CA ALA A 66 3.94 -14.04 -17.79
C ALA A 66 4.23 -15.55 -17.97
N PRO A 67 5.51 -15.98 -18.16
CA PRO A 67 5.83 -17.41 -18.18
C PRO A 67 5.55 -18.12 -16.86
N LEU A 68 5.80 -17.48 -15.72
CA LEU A 68 5.61 -18.07 -14.38
C LEU A 68 4.13 -18.30 -14.03
N LEU A 69 3.26 -17.41 -14.49
CA LEU A 69 1.82 -17.48 -14.25
C LEU A 69 1.06 -18.17 -15.39
N GLY A 70 1.76 -18.56 -16.47
CA GLY A 70 1.20 -19.23 -17.63
C GLY A 70 0.11 -18.43 -18.35
N HIS A 71 0.13 -17.10 -18.28
CA HIS A 71 -0.93 -16.24 -18.83
C HIS A 71 -0.36 -14.98 -19.49
N GLN A 72 -0.94 -14.61 -20.63
CA GLN A 72 -0.66 -13.35 -21.32
C GLN A 72 -1.98 -12.67 -21.69
N PRO A 73 -2.21 -11.41 -21.26
CA PRO A 73 -3.35 -10.62 -21.70
C PRO A 73 -3.48 -10.55 -23.23
N LYS A 74 -4.69 -10.80 -23.75
CA LYS A 74 -4.99 -10.72 -25.20
C LYS A 74 -4.93 -9.30 -25.77
N LYS A 75 -5.17 -8.30 -24.91
CA LYS A 75 -5.14 -6.88 -25.25
C LYS A 75 -4.13 -6.19 -24.35
N ARG A 76 -3.66 -5.02 -24.79
CA ARG A 76 -2.79 -4.18 -23.97
C ARG A 76 -3.46 -3.87 -22.63
N VAL A 77 -2.67 -4.01 -21.57
CA VAL A 77 -3.07 -3.61 -20.22
C VAL A 77 -3.03 -2.08 -20.16
N GLN A 78 -4.11 -1.48 -19.68
CA GLN A 78 -4.20 -0.03 -19.52
C GLN A 78 -3.62 0.36 -18.17
N ILE A 79 -2.65 1.27 -18.15
CA ILE A 79 -2.10 1.84 -16.93
C ILE A 79 -2.52 3.31 -16.87
N VAL A 80 -3.17 3.71 -15.78
CA VAL A 80 -3.58 5.10 -15.56
C VAL A 80 -2.75 5.70 -14.44
N LEU A 81 -1.97 6.74 -14.74
CA LEU A 81 -1.19 7.47 -13.75
C LEU A 81 -1.95 8.69 -13.24
N THR A 82 -2.07 8.80 -11.92
CA THR A 82 -2.59 10.01 -11.27
C THR A 82 -1.65 10.48 -10.18
N ASP A 83 -1.57 11.79 -9.99
CA ASP A 83 -0.78 12.44 -8.93
C ASP A 83 -1.74 13.33 -8.12
N GLU A 84 -2.84 12.74 -7.65
CA GLU A 84 -3.94 13.45 -6.98
C GLU A 84 -3.83 13.37 -5.44
N ILE A 85 -2.98 12.47 -4.93
CA ILE A 85 -2.87 12.12 -3.53
C ILE A 85 -1.42 11.86 -3.13
N ASP A 86 -1.03 12.37 -1.95
CA ASP A 86 0.25 12.04 -1.30
C ASP A 86 0.19 10.69 -0.58
N GLY A 87 0.04 9.63 -1.36
CA GLY A 87 0.10 8.26 -0.85
C GLY A 87 0.44 7.28 -1.97
N ALA A 88 1.48 6.48 -1.75
CA ALA A 88 1.82 5.37 -2.63
C ALA A 88 0.70 4.32 -2.59
N ASN A 89 0.02 4.11 -3.72
CA ASN A 89 -0.97 3.05 -3.84
C ASN A 89 -1.21 2.67 -5.30
N GLY A 90 -1.71 1.47 -5.50
CA GLY A 90 -2.13 0.95 -6.78
C GLY A 90 -3.44 0.17 -6.67
N ASN A 91 -4.07 -0.08 -7.81
CA ASN A 91 -5.01 -1.18 -7.92
C ASN A 91 -5.03 -1.72 -9.34
N ALA A 92 -5.35 -3.00 -9.45
CA ALA A 92 -5.55 -3.70 -10.70
C ALA A 92 -6.95 -4.30 -10.77
N THR A 93 -7.55 -4.28 -11.96
CA THR A 93 -8.78 -5.02 -12.24
C THR A 93 -8.75 -5.63 -13.63
N PRO A 94 -9.18 -6.90 -13.80
CA PRO A 94 -9.36 -7.52 -15.09
C PRO A 94 -10.75 -7.25 -15.69
N LEU A 95 -11.69 -6.66 -14.94
CA LEU A 95 -13.08 -6.50 -15.41
C LEU A 95 -13.19 -5.38 -16.45
N ARG A 96 -13.98 -5.63 -17.50
CA ARG A 96 -14.11 -4.81 -18.71
C ARG A 96 -12.81 -4.74 -19.52
N TYR A 97 -11.78 -4.13 -18.95
CA TYR A 97 -10.42 -4.02 -19.49
C TYR A 97 -9.42 -4.29 -18.37
N ASN A 98 -8.30 -4.95 -18.71
CA ASN A 98 -7.17 -5.04 -17.79
C ASN A 98 -6.66 -3.64 -17.53
N THR A 99 -6.89 -3.16 -16.31
CA THR A 99 -6.59 -1.78 -15.92
C THR A 99 -5.81 -1.79 -14.63
N ILE A 100 -4.65 -1.13 -14.63
CA ILE A 100 -3.85 -0.80 -13.47
C ILE A 100 -3.98 0.72 -13.24
N ARG A 101 -4.21 1.15 -12.01
CA ARG A 101 -4.20 2.56 -11.61
C ARG A 101 -3.07 2.76 -10.62
N LEU A 102 -2.21 3.74 -10.85
CA LEU A 102 -1.05 4.01 -9.99
C LEU A 102 -1.08 5.45 -9.50
N TYR A 103 -0.87 5.63 -8.20
CA TYR A 103 -0.63 6.93 -7.59
C TYR A 103 0.85 7.24 -7.59
N VAL A 104 1.23 8.34 -8.24
CA VAL A 104 2.63 8.71 -8.51
C VAL A 104 3.23 9.46 -7.32
N SER A 105 3.18 8.82 -6.16
CA SER A 105 3.74 9.32 -4.89
C SER A 105 4.63 8.24 -4.31
N ALA A 106 5.86 8.58 -3.94
CA ALA A 106 6.76 7.65 -3.25
C ALA A 106 6.15 7.24 -1.88
N PRO A 107 6.41 6.01 -1.40
CA PRO A 107 5.95 5.55 -0.11
C PRO A 107 6.69 6.24 1.05
N ASP A 108 6.10 6.17 2.25
CA ASP A 108 6.72 6.66 3.48
C ASP A 108 7.83 5.74 4.00
N ASP A 109 8.72 6.28 4.83
CA ASP A 109 9.89 5.59 5.41
C ASP A 109 9.52 4.30 6.20
N LEU A 110 8.42 4.36 6.94
CA LEU A 110 7.86 3.25 7.72
C LEU A 110 6.62 2.64 7.07
N SER A 111 6.44 2.90 5.78
CA SER A 111 5.46 2.21 4.96
C SER A 111 5.85 0.76 4.78
N VAL A 112 4.85 -0.10 4.66
CA VAL A 112 5.05 -1.49 4.24
C VAL A 112 5.70 -1.59 2.86
N LEU A 113 5.51 -0.57 2.03
CA LEU A 113 6.15 -0.42 0.72
C LEU A 113 7.52 0.28 0.82
N GLY A 114 8.04 0.53 2.03
CA GLY A 114 9.25 1.32 2.28
C GLY A 114 10.57 0.58 2.02
N ASP A 115 10.54 -0.75 1.87
CA ASP A 115 11.72 -1.54 1.49
C ASP A 115 11.73 -1.82 -0.02
N PHE A 116 12.48 -1.02 -0.76
CA PHE A 116 12.59 -1.05 -2.21
C PHE A 116 13.95 -0.53 -2.66
N ASP A 117 14.46 -1.04 -3.77
CA ASP A 117 15.51 -0.32 -4.53
C ASP A 117 14.87 0.76 -5.39
N ASP A 118 13.77 0.41 -6.05
CA ASP A 118 12.91 1.31 -6.83
C ASP A 118 11.45 0.99 -6.54
N TRP A 119 10.79 1.88 -5.78
CA TRP A 119 9.41 1.71 -5.35
C TRP A 119 8.44 1.57 -6.53
N MET A 120 8.72 2.25 -7.65
CA MET A 120 7.89 2.17 -8.86
C MET A 120 8.02 0.79 -9.50
N THR A 121 9.22 0.22 -9.51
CA THR A 121 9.46 -1.13 -10.01
C THR A 121 8.73 -2.16 -9.16
N VAL A 122 8.80 -2.06 -7.83
CA VAL A 122 8.05 -2.93 -6.91
C VAL A 122 6.54 -2.83 -7.15
N LEU A 123 6.00 -1.61 -7.18
CA LEU A 123 4.56 -1.38 -7.31
C LEU A 123 4.01 -1.84 -8.66
N VAL A 124 4.66 -1.48 -9.78
CA VAL A 124 4.22 -1.91 -11.12
C VAL A 124 4.28 -3.43 -11.25
N THR A 125 5.32 -4.07 -10.70
CA THR A 125 5.45 -5.53 -10.69
C THR A 125 4.32 -6.17 -9.90
N HIS A 126 3.99 -5.64 -8.71
CA HIS A 126 2.88 -6.12 -7.89
C HIS A 126 1.53 -6.02 -8.63
N GLU A 127 1.20 -4.84 -9.16
CA GLU A 127 -0.08 -4.63 -9.84
C GLU A 127 -0.18 -5.44 -11.14
N HIS A 128 0.93 -5.63 -11.86
CA HIS A 128 0.93 -6.49 -13.04
C HIS A 128 0.77 -7.97 -12.68
N ALA A 129 1.33 -8.44 -11.57
CA ALA A 129 1.08 -9.78 -11.06
C ALA A 129 -0.42 -10.03 -10.81
N HIS A 130 -1.15 -9.03 -10.29
CA HIS A 130 -2.62 -9.13 -10.19
C HIS A 130 -3.28 -9.28 -11.56
N ILE A 131 -2.86 -8.54 -12.59
CA ILE A 131 -3.43 -8.70 -13.93
C ILE A 131 -3.16 -10.11 -14.44
N LEU A 132 -1.92 -10.58 -14.41
CA LEU A 132 -1.57 -11.92 -14.90
C LEU A 132 -2.31 -13.05 -14.17
N HIS A 133 -2.47 -12.92 -12.85
CA HIS A 133 -3.23 -13.85 -12.02
C HIS A 133 -4.73 -13.77 -12.33
N THR A 134 -5.34 -12.59 -12.18
CA THR A 134 -6.81 -12.45 -12.14
C THR A 134 -7.45 -12.44 -13.52
N ASP A 135 -6.68 -12.15 -14.57
CA ASP A 135 -7.09 -12.28 -15.97
C ASP A 135 -6.94 -13.72 -16.53
N ASN A 136 -6.33 -14.64 -15.77
CA ASN A 136 -6.32 -16.04 -16.17
C ASN A 136 -7.73 -16.63 -16.03
N ILE A 137 -8.50 -16.55 -17.12
CA ILE A 137 -9.91 -16.93 -17.19
C ILE A 137 -10.08 -17.97 -18.28
N GLY A 138 -10.58 -19.15 -17.90
CA GLY A 138 -10.80 -20.26 -18.82
C GLY A 138 -12.15 -20.92 -18.62
N GLY A 139 -12.42 -22.00 -19.38
CA GLY A 139 -13.63 -22.81 -19.24
C GLY A 139 -14.93 -22.01 -19.43
N ILE A 140 -15.95 -22.32 -18.63
CA ILE A 140 -17.27 -21.67 -18.70
C ILE A 140 -17.18 -20.13 -18.52
N PRO A 141 -16.40 -19.59 -17.56
CA PRO A 141 -16.16 -18.16 -17.45
C PRO A 141 -15.69 -17.47 -18.75
N ALA A 142 -14.80 -18.08 -19.52
CA ALA A 142 -14.33 -17.53 -20.78
C ALA A 142 -15.47 -17.42 -21.81
N VAL A 143 -16.37 -18.41 -21.86
CA VAL A 143 -17.56 -18.39 -22.75
C VAL A 143 -18.53 -17.27 -22.34
N ILE A 144 -18.75 -17.10 -21.03
CA ILE A 144 -19.59 -16.00 -20.52
C ILE A 144 -18.99 -14.65 -20.95
N ASN A 145 -17.67 -14.50 -20.81
CA ASN A 145 -16.99 -13.25 -21.13
C ASN A 145 -16.94 -12.93 -22.62
N GLU A 146 -16.97 -13.94 -23.49
CA GLU A 146 -17.05 -13.74 -24.94
C GLU A 146 -18.40 -13.14 -25.35
N ILE A 147 -19.48 -13.52 -24.67
CA ILE A 147 -20.85 -13.07 -24.99
C ILE A 147 -21.14 -11.69 -24.38
N PHE A 148 -20.81 -11.49 -23.10
CA PHE A 148 -21.22 -10.32 -22.33
C PHE A 148 -20.11 -9.29 -22.13
N GLY A 149 -18.94 -9.54 -22.72
CA GLY A 149 -17.71 -8.84 -22.34
C GLY A 149 -17.19 -9.34 -20.99
N LYS A 150 -16.06 -8.81 -20.55
CA LYS A 150 -15.28 -9.32 -19.41
C LYS A 150 -15.93 -8.96 -18.06
N VAL A 151 -16.99 -9.67 -17.72
CA VAL A 151 -17.83 -9.43 -16.54
C VAL A 151 -17.60 -10.45 -15.43
N TRP A 152 -17.00 -11.60 -15.75
CA TRP A 152 -16.79 -12.69 -14.80
C TRP A 152 -15.33 -13.15 -14.77
N ALA A 153 -14.64 -12.86 -13.68
CA ALA A 153 -13.26 -13.26 -13.43
C ALA A 153 -13.19 -14.05 -12.11
N PRO A 154 -13.24 -15.39 -12.13
CA PRO A 154 -13.28 -16.20 -10.93
C PRO A 154 -12.14 -15.90 -9.95
N ASN A 155 -10.93 -15.69 -10.47
CA ASN A 155 -9.74 -15.42 -9.64
C ASN A 155 -9.86 -14.15 -8.78
N LEU A 156 -10.77 -13.21 -9.10
CA LEU A 156 -11.00 -12.02 -8.26
C LEU A 156 -11.67 -12.32 -6.91
N ILE A 157 -12.32 -13.47 -6.77
CA ILE A 157 -13.06 -13.81 -5.55
C ILE A 157 -12.39 -14.92 -4.74
N GLN A 158 -11.12 -15.19 -5.03
CA GLN A 158 -10.28 -15.98 -4.14
C GLN A 158 -10.08 -15.25 -2.80
N PRO A 159 -9.73 -15.98 -1.72
CA PRO A 159 -9.24 -15.37 -0.50
C PRO A 159 -8.08 -14.42 -0.78
N ARG A 160 -8.09 -13.25 -0.13
CA ARG A 160 -7.12 -12.18 -0.38
C ARG A 160 -5.68 -12.61 -0.12
N TRP A 161 -5.44 -13.50 0.83
CA TRP A 161 -4.08 -14.02 1.07
C TRP A 161 -3.48 -14.74 -0.15
N ILE A 162 -4.30 -15.31 -1.06
CA ILE A 162 -3.80 -15.90 -2.31
C ILE A 162 -3.47 -14.80 -3.31
N ILE A 163 -4.40 -13.86 -3.50
CA ILE A 163 -4.27 -12.76 -4.48
C ILE A 163 -3.08 -11.86 -4.10
N GLU A 164 -3.08 -11.33 -2.88
CA GLU A 164 -2.01 -10.47 -2.36
C GLU A 164 -0.74 -11.26 -2.10
N GLY A 165 -0.84 -12.52 -1.64
CA GLY A 165 0.33 -13.36 -1.36
C GLY A 165 1.14 -13.68 -2.61
N ILE A 166 0.49 -14.04 -3.73
CA ILE A 166 1.17 -14.28 -5.01
C ILE A 166 1.81 -13.00 -5.53
N ALA A 167 1.09 -11.87 -5.50
CA ALA A 167 1.63 -10.59 -5.97
C ALA A 167 2.82 -10.11 -5.13
N THR A 168 2.75 -10.25 -3.80
CA THR A 168 3.84 -9.91 -2.86
C THR A 168 5.04 -10.84 -2.99
N TYR A 169 4.80 -12.13 -3.28
CA TYR A 169 5.89 -13.05 -3.56
C TYR A 169 6.62 -12.66 -4.84
N LEU A 170 5.88 -12.41 -5.93
CA LEU A 170 6.45 -12.04 -7.23
C LEU A 170 7.17 -10.68 -7.17
N GLU A 171 6.62 -9.68 -6.48
CA GLU A 171 7.31 -8.38 -6.35
C GLU A 171 8.70 -8.54 -5.70
N SER A 172 8.81 -9.38 -4.67
CA SER A 172 10.05 -9.53 -3.88
C SER A 172 11.06 -10.46 -4.56
N ARG A 173 10.55 -11.32 -5.45
CA ARG A 173 11.37 -12.19 -6.31
C ARG A 173 11.98 -11.42 -7.46
N GLU A 174 11.19 -10.56 -8.11
CA GLU A 174 11.58 -9.86 -9.35
C GLU A 174 12.27 -8.51 -9.09
N THR A 175 12.46 -8.14 -7.82
CA THR A 175 13.18 -6.94 -7.40
C THR A 175 14.19 -7.27 -6.30
N ALA A 176 15.19 -6.39 -6.08
CA ALA A 176 16.15 -6.58 -4.98
C ALA A 176 15.60 -6.10 -3.63
N GLY A 177 14.47 -5.37 -3.62
CA GLY A 177 13.64 -5.06 -2.45
C GLY A 177 12.34 -5.87 -2.37
N GLY A 178 11.26 -5.23 -1.89
CA GLY A 178 9.92 -5.83 -1.76
C GLY A 178 9.59 -6.29 -0.33
N ARG A 179 8.30 -6.48 -0.04
CA ARG A 179 7.84 -6.68 1.35
C ARG A 179 8.39 -7.94 2.01
N MET A 180 8.78 -8.96 1.26
CA MET A 180 9.39 -10.17 1.83
C MET A 180 10.85 -9.98 2.26
N ARG A 181 11.49 -8.85 1.90
CA ARG A 181 12.85 -8.48 2.30
C ARG A 181 12.87 -7.49 3.47
N SER A 182 11.72 -6.88 3.74
CA SER A 182 11.56 -5.88 4.79
C SER A 182 11.85 -6.45 6.17
N THR A 183 12.83 -5.84 6.84
CA THR A 183 13.16 -6.11 8.25
C THR A 183 11.99 -5.82 9.19
N GLN A 184 11.11 -4.89 8.82
CA GLN A 184 9.88 -4.59 9.56
C GLN A 184 8.86 -5.71 9.42
N TYR A 185 8.61 -6.22 8.21
CA TYR A 185 7.74 -7.39 8.01
C TYR A 185 8.31 -8.62 8.70
N GLU A 186 9.63 -8.79 8.64
CA GLU A 186 10.30 -9.90 9.31
C GLU A 186 10.17 -9.81 10.84
N MET A 187 10.30 -8.60 11.39
CA MET A 187 10.02 -8.36 12.80
C MET A 187 8.57 -8.69 13.17
N TYR A 188 7.58 -8.26 12.37
CA TYR A 188 6.17 -8.55 12.64
C TYR A 188 5.89 -10.05 12.64
N MET A 189 6.39 -10.76 11.63
CA MET A 189 6.21 -12.20 11.54
C MET A 189 6.91 -12.90 12.70
N ARG A 190 8.19 -12.61 12.96
CA ARG A 190 8.94 -13.19 14.08
C ARG A 190 8.22 -12.99 15.41
N MET A 191 7.80 -11.77 15.72
CA MET A 191 7.15 -11.49 17.01
C MET A 191 5.79 -12.17 17.15
N ALA A 192 5.03 -12.35 16.06
CA ALA A 192 3.78 -13.12 16.11
C ALA A 192 4.03 -14.57 16.60
N PHE A 193 5.15 -15.18 16.21
CA PHE A 193 5.49 -16.54 16.65
C PHE A 193 6.10 -16.58 18.04
N LEU A 194 7.02 -15.67 18.36
CA LEU A 194 7.69 -15.62 19.66
C LEU A 194 6.73 -15.24 20.80
N ASP A 195 5.77 -14.35 20.55
CA ASP A 195 4.75 -13.97 21.54
C ASP A 195 3.56 -14.94 21.56
N ASN A 196 3.60 -16.03 20.77
CA ASN A 196 2.49 -16.97 20.58
C ASN A 196 1.16 -16.27 20.21
N ASN A 197 1.26 -15.22 19.41
CA ASN A 197 0.15 -14.44 18.87
C ASN A 197 0.08 -14.67 17.36
N ILE A 198 -0.14 -15.93 16.97
CA ILE A 198 -0.14 -16.37 15.58
C ILE A 198 -1.54 -16.17 14.99
N LEU A 199 -1.60 -15.63 13.77
CA LEU A 199 -2.87 -15.45 13.08
C LEU A 199 -3.51 -16.81 12.73
N HIS A 200 -4.78 -16.97 13.08
CA HIS A 200 -5.55 -18.15 12.71
C HIS A 200 -5.95 -18.13 11.22
N PHE A 201 -6.02 -19.31 10.60
CA PHE A 201 -6.31 -19.42 9.18
C PHE A 201 -7.69 -18.89 8.78
N ASP A 202 -8.70 -19.06 9.64
CA ASP A 202 -10.04 -18.51 9.43
C ASP A 202 -10.04 -16.97 9.37
N THR A 203 -9.25 -16.33 10.20
CA THR A 203 -9.05 -14.87 10.22
C THR A 203 -8.36 -14.40 8.95
N LEU A 204 -7.36 -15.15 8.47
CA LEU A 204 -6.67 -14.87 7.20
C LEU A 204 -7.59 -14.92 5.96
N ASN A 205 -8.68 -15.70 6.03
CA ASN A 205 -9.67 -15.79 4.97
C ASN A 205 -10.75 -14.69 5.02
N ASN A 206 -10.75 -13.84 6.05
CA ASN A 206 -11.78 -12.83 6.28
C ASN A 206 -11.19 -11.41 6.40
N ARG A 207 -12.07 -10.41 6.47
CA ARG A 207 -11.67 -9.08 6.96
C ARG A 207 -11.46 -9.17 8.47
N THR A 208 -10.45 -8.46 8.96
CA THR A 208 -10.08 -8.50 10.37
C THR A 208 -9.67 -7.12 10.86
N ASP A 209 -9.88 -6.89 12.15
CA ASP A 209 -9.29 -5.82 12.96
C ASP A 209 -8.00 -6.28 13.67
N TYR A 210 -7.57 -7.52 13.43
CA TYR A 210 -6.34 -8.07 13.96
C TYR A 210 -5.13 -7.39 13.32
N TRP A 211 -4.22 -6.88 14.15
CA TRP A 211 -2.97 -6.25 13.71
C TRP A 211 -2.11 -7.19 12.83
N PRO A 212 -1.53 -6.73 11.70
CA PRO A 212 -1.52 -5.37 11.15
C PRO A 212 -2.67 -5.05 10.16
N HIS A 213 -3.90 -5.45 10.48
CA HIS A 213 -5.09 -5.22 9.66
C HIS A 213 -4.95 -5.83 8.27
N GLY A 214 -5.26 -5.09 7.19
CA GLY A 214 -5.18 -5.59 5.82
C GLY A 214 -3.80 -6.09 5.39
N ASP A 215 -2.73 -5.70 6.10
CA ASP A 215 -1.38 -6.16 5.82
C ASP A 215 -1.18 -7.66 6.09
N ILE A 216 -2.10 -8.32 6.81
CA ILE A 216 -2.03 -9.77 7.06
C ILE A 216 -1.98 -10.58 5.75
N TRP A 217 -2.66 -10.14 4.70
CA TRP A 217 -2.73 -10.89 3.44
C TRP A 217 -1.39 -10.85 2.70
N TYR A 218 -0.65 -9.78 2.86
CA TYR A 218 0.70 -9.61 2.31
C TYR A 218 1.70 -10.31 3.21
N LEU A 219 1.64 -10.10 4.53
CA LEU A 219 2.59 -10.61 5.52
C LEU A 219 2.56 -12.14 5.62
N TYR A 220 1.38 -12.71 5.90
CA TYR A 220 1.17 -14.15 6.04
C TYR A 220 1.00 -14.81 4.67
N GLY A 221 0.22 -14.20 3.76
CA GLY A 221 -0.06 -14.79 2.46
C GLY A 221 1.20 -14.99 1.61
N SER A 222 2.10 -14.00 1.54
CA SER A 222 3.33 -14.13 0.74
C SER A 222 4.28 -15.21 1.27
N ARG A 223 4.43 -15.30 2.61
CA ARG A 223 5.26 -16.32 3.26
C ARG A 223 4.65 -17.71 3.12
N PHE A 224 3.33 -17.83 3.19
CA PHE A 224 2.66 -19.10 2.97
C PHE A 224 2.75 -19.53 1.51
N ILE A 225 2.56 -18.62 0.55
CA ILE A 225 2.78 -18.89 -0.89
C ILE A 225 4.23 -19.31 -1.15
N LYS A 226 5.22 -18.60 -0.59
CA LYS A 226 6.63 -19.00 -0.67
C LYS A 226 6.85 -20.41 -0.14
N TRP A 227 6.31 -20.72 1.04
CA TRP A 227 6.42 -22.06 1.61
C TRP A 227 5.79 -23.12 0.71
N LEU A 228 4.61 -22.86 0.12
CA LEU A 228 3.99 -23.77 -0.84
C LEU A 228 4.88 -24.02 -2.06
N ILE A 229 5.53 -22.98 -2.59
CA ILE A 229 6.47 -23.10 -3.70
C ILE A 229 7.70 -23.92 -3.30
N GLU A 230 8.21 -23.76 -2.08
CA GLU A 230 9.34 -24.54 -1.57
C GLU A 230 8.98 -26.02 -1.38
N GLN A 231 7.75 -26.33 -0.98
CA GLN A 231 7.32 -27.72 -0.76
C GLN A 231 6.88 -28.45 -2.04
N TYR A 232 6.26 -27.73 -2.99
CA TYR A 232 5.57 -28.34 -4.14
C TYR A 232 6.10 -27.87 -5.50
N GLY A 233 7.03 -26.92 -5.51
CA GLY A 233 7.64 -26.38 -6.71
C GLY A 233 6.93 -25.13 -7.27
N GLU A 234 7.64 -24.46 -8.18
CA GLU A 234 7.24 -23.19 -8.79
C GLU A 234 5.97 -23.29 -9.65
N GLY A 235 5.65 -24.49 -10.16
CA GLY A 235 4.43 -24.73 -10.97
C GLY A 235 3.13 -24.34 -10.27
N ILE A 236 3.11 -24.27 -8.93
CA ILE A 236 1.96 -23.77 -8.16
C ILE A 236 1.50 -22.38 -8.63
N LEU A 237 2.44 -21.51 -9.06
CA LEU A 237 2.13 -20.16 -9.53
C LEU A 237 1.21 -20.17 -10.76
N GLU A 238 1.38 -21.13 -11.66
CA GLU A 238 0.51 -21.30 -12.83
C GLU A 238 -0.75 -22.13 -12.48
N GLU A 239 -0.60 -23.16 -11.65
CA GLU A 239 -1.66 -24.14 -11.39
C GLU A 239 -2.84 -23.53 -10.60
N ILE A 240 -2.57 -22.69 -9.60
CA ILE A 240 -3.60 -21.99 -8.80
C ILE A 240 -4.54 -21.17 -9.70
N PRO A 241 -4.04 -20.15 -10.45
CA PRO A 241 -4.89 -19.30 -11.26
C PRO A 241 -5.59 -20.07 -12.37
N THR A 242 -4.91 -21.05 -12.98
CA THR A 242 -5.48 -21.88 -14.06
C THR A 242 -6.61 -22.77 -13.55
N TRP A 243 -6.46 -23.38 -12.37
CA TRP A 243 -7.49 -24.25 -11.83
C TRP A 243 -8.73 -23.47 -11.39
N TYR A 244 -8.54 -22.34 -10.71
CA TYR A 244 -9.62 -21.54 -10.15
C TYR A 244 -10.31 -20.69 -11.21
N GLY A 245 -9.55 -20.15 -12.16
CA GLY A 245 -10.03 -19.35 -13.29
C GLY A 245 -10.98 -20.08 -14.24
N ARG A 246 -11.01 -21.42 -14.19
CA ARG A 246 -11.93 -22.27 -14.97
C ARG A 246 -13.24 -22.60 -14.27
N ARG A 247 -13.42 -22.15 -13.01
CA ARG A 247 -14.58 -22.52 -12.19
C ARG A 247 -15.76 -21.61 -12.45
N ALA A 248 -16.91 -22.21 -12.80
CA ALA A 248 -18.18 -21.49 -12.86
C ALA A 248 -18.69 -21.10 -11.46
N ILE A 249 -18.46 -21.95 -10.45
CA ILE A 249 -18.82 -21.70 -9.04
C ILE A 249 -17.53 -21.67 -8.19
N PRO A 250 -16.95 -20.49 -7.97
CA PRO A 250 -15.64 -20.30 -7.34
C PRO A 250 -15.70 -20.19 -5.80
N PHE A 251 -16.07 -21.27 -5.10
CA PHE A 251 -16.00 -21.33 -3.62
C PHE A 251 -15.35 -22.63 -3.13
N SER A 252 -14.36 -23.12 -3.88
CA SER A 252 -13.80 -24.46 -3.69
C SER A 252 -12.29 -24.46 -3.46
N VAL A 253 -11.80 -23.47 -2.71
CA VAL A 253 -10.37 -23.28 -2.40
C VAL A 253 -9.75 -24.50 -1.71
N ASN A 254 -10.44 -25.14 -0.75
CA ASN A 254 -9.92 -26.38 -0.15
C ASN A 254 -9.89 -27.57 -1.12
N ARG A 255 -10.77 -27.59 -2.12
CA ARG A 255 -10.71 -28.58 -3.21
C ARG A 255 -9.53 -28.31 -4.15
N MET A 256 -9.21 -27.03 -4.36
CA MET A 256 -7.99 -26.63 -5.07
C MET A 256 -6.77 -27.15 -4.33
N GLY A 257 -6.62 -26.82 -3.04
CA GLY A 257 -5.53 -27.30 -2.20
C GLY A 257 -5.36 -28.81 -2.30
N LYS A 258 -6.44 -29.59 -2.05
CA LYS A 258 -6.38 -31.06 -2.09
C LYS A 258 -5.93 -31.60 -3.45
N ARG A 259 -6.33 -30.95 -4.54
CA ARG A 259 -5.97 -31.40 -5.88
C ARG A 259 -4.51 -31.10 -6.20
N LEU A 260 -4.01 -29.92 -5.83
CA LEU A 260 -2.67 -29.48 -6.18
C LEU A 260 -1.60 -30.10 -5.27
N THR A 261 -1.95 -30.36 -4.00
CA THR A 261 -0.96 -30.72 -2.96
C THR A 261 -1.27 -32.02 -2.21
N GLY A 262 -2.46 -32.60 -2.44
CA GLY A 262 -2.99 -33.71 -1.64
C GLY A 262 -3.62 -33.29 -0.29
N LYS A 263 -3.51 -32.02 0.13
CA LYS A 263 -4.00 -31.51 1.42
C LYS A 263 -4.86 -30.26 1.26
N THR A 264 -5.79 -30.01 2.19
CA THR A 264 -6.51 -28.73 2.26
C THR A 264 -5.57 -27.59 2.63
N PHE A 265 -5.94 -26.34 2.34
CA PHE A 265 -5.15 -25.20 2.78
C PHE A 265 -5.14 -25.03 4.30
N GLY A 266 -6.16 -25.52 5.02
CA GLY A 266 -6.12 -25.57 6.48
C GLY A 266 -5.01 -26.49 7.00
N GLU A 267 -4.94 -27.71 6.48
CA GLU A 267 -3.88 -28.67 6.85
C GLU A 267 -2.48 -28.16 6.44
N LEU A 268 -2.37 -27.53 5.26
CA LEU A 268 -1.11 -26.93 4.81
C LEU A 268 -0.68 -25.74 5.69
N TYR A 269 -1.64 -24.94 6.13
CA TYR A 269 -1.36 -23.80 7.00
C TYR A 269 -0.85 -24.28 8.36
N GLU A 270 -1.43 -25.32 8.94
CA GLU A 270 -0.94 -25.92 10.19
C GLU A 270 0.51 -26.40 10.07
N LEU A 271 0.85 -27.10 8.99
CA LEU A 271 2.23 -27.53 8.71
C LEU A 271 3.19 -26.35 8.55
N TRP A 272 2.75 -25.30 7.85
CA TRP A 272 3.54 -24.08 7.69
C TRP A 272 3.78 -23.38 9.03
N ILE A 273 2.76 -23.31 9.92
CA ILE A 273 2.92 -22.76 11.27
C ILE A 273 3.95 -23.56 12.09
N GLU A 274 3.96 -24.89 11.98
CA GLU A 274 4.96 -25.73 12.64
C GLU A 274 6.39 -25.43 12.15
N ASP A 275 6.57 -25.28 10.83
CA ASP A 275 7.85 -24.90 10.24
C ASP A 275 8.32 -23.52 10.69
N MET A 276 7.42 -22.55 10.71
CA MET A 276 7.73 -21.18 11.16
C MET A 276 8.02 -21.12 12.66
N ARG A 277 7.36 -21.93 13.50
CA ARG A 277 7.74 -22.05 14.92
C ARG A 277 9.17 -22.54 15.09
N ARG A 278 9.57 -23.56 14.33
CA ARG A 278 10.96 -24.06 14.37
C ARG A 278 11.94 -22.98 13.93
N HIS A 279 11.69 -22.38 12.76
CA HIS A 279 12.53 -21.32 12.22
C HIS A 279 12.73 -20.15 13.20
N TYR A 280 11.65 -19.62 13.77
CA TYR A 280 11.74 -18.49 14.69
C TYR A 280 12.30 -18.87 16.07
N GLY A 281 12.08 -20.11 16.52
CA GLY A 281 12.75 -20.65 17.70
C GLY A 281 14.26 -20.70 17.54
N ASP A 282 14.75 -21.12 16.36
CA ASP A 282 16.19 -21.14 16.05
C ASP A 282 16.77 -19.71 15.99
N VAL A 283 16.04 -18.76 15.41
CA VAL A 283 16.41 -17.34 15.39
C VAL A 283 16.51 -16.79 16.82
N GLU A 284 15.53 -17.06 17.68
CA GLU A 284 15.56 -16.61 19.07
C GLU A 284 16.76 -17.21 19.83
N ALA A 285 17.01 -18.51 19.67
CA ALA A 285 18.13 -19.19 20.30
C ALA A 285 19.48 -18.56 19.87
N GLY A 286 19.63 -18.27 18.58
CA GLY A 286 20.81 -17.60 18.03
C GLY A 286 21.03 -16.20 18.61
N VAL A 287 19.97 -15.39 18.68
CA VAL A 287 20.05 -14.04 19.27
C VAL A 287 20.39 -14.10 20.76
N ARG A 288 19.77 -15.01 21.52
CA ARG A 288 20.05 -15.17 22.95
C ARG A 288 21.50 -15.60 23.21
N ALA A 289 22.07 -16.45 22.36
CA ALA A 289 23.46 -16.88 22.46
C ALA A 289 24.48 -15.75 22.28
N GLN A 290 24.13 -14.72 21.50
CA GLN A 290 24.99 -13.53 21.27
C GLN A 290 24.86 -12.46 22.38
N GLY A 291 23.88 -12.61 23.27
CA GLY A 291 23.54 -11.62 24.29
C GLY A 291 22.52 -10.60 23.78
N THR A 292 21.62 -10.17 24.67
CA THR A 292 20.51 -9.26 24.34
C THR A 292 20.63 -7.94 25.10
N THR A 293 20.41 -6.82 24.41
CA THR A 293 20.19 -5.52 25.05
C THR A 293 18.72 -5.37 25.40
N GLN A 294 18.40 -5.19 26.69
CA GLN A 294 17.04 -5.00 27.15
C GLN A 294 16.66 -3.51 27.13
N GLY A 295 15.61 -3.17 26.39
CA GLY A 295 15.02 -1.83 26.41
C GLY A 295 13.93 -1.72 27.49
N ARG A 296 13.72 -0.50 28.00
CA ARG A 296 12.54 -0.20 28.83
C ARG A 296 11.39 0.22 27.93
N ARG A 297 10.30 -0.55 27.93
CA ARG A 297 9.05 -0.15 27.25
C ARG A 297 8.44 1.06 27.96
N ILE A 298 8.30 2.17 27.24
CA ILE A 298 7.73 3.43 27.77
C ILE A 298 6.29 3.68 27.31
N THR A 299 5.87 3.04 26.21
CA THR A 299 4.50 3.11 25.67
C THR A 299 3.83 1.75 25.73
N PHE A 300 2.60 1.69 26.25
CA PHE A 300 1.84 0.44 26.39
C PHE A 300 0.64 0.37 25.45
N ARG A 301 0.50 1.36 24.54
CA ARG A 301 -0.52 1.37 23.50
C ARG A 301 -0.04 0.53 22.29
N GLY A 302 -0.98 -0.05 21.55
CA GLY A 302 -0.71 -0.76 20.30
C GLY A 302 -0.95 0.13 19.08
N GLU A 303 -1.09 -0.51 17.92
CA GLU A 303 -1.33 0.11 16.62
C GLU A 303 -0.18 1.00 16.12
N TRP A 304 -0.51 2.05 15.37
CA TRP A 304 0.47 2.90 14.69
C TRP A 304 0.93 4.04 15.60
N VAL A 305 2.23 4.02 15.89
CA VAL A 305 2.96 5.10 16.58
C VAL A 305 4.10 5.55 15.66
N ARG A 306 4.18 6.85 15.37
CA ARG A 306 5.12 7.44 14.39
C ARG A 306 5.68 8.76 14.88
N GLY A 307 6.77 9.20 14.23
CA GLY A 307 7.36 10.51 14.46
C GLY A 307 7.80 10.76 15.90
N LEU A 308 8.36 9.75 16.58
CA LEU A 308 8.86 9.91 17.95
C LEU A 308 10.01 10.93 17.97
N ARG A 309 9.87 11.98 18.78
CA ARG A 309 10.87 13.03 18.99
C ARG A 309 10.90 13.45 20.45
N PHE A 310 12.06 13.89 20.94
CA PHE A 310 12.13 14.58 22.23
C PHE A 310 11.70 16.04 22.02
N ALA A 311 10.74 16.50 22.82
CA ALA A 311 10.40 17.91 22.96
C ALA A 311 11.38 18.61 23.92
N ASP A 312 11.87 17.86 24.91
CA ASP A 312 12.94 18.20 25.86
C ASP A 312 13.42 16.91 26.55
N ASP A 313 14.24 17.03 27.60
CA ASP A 313 14.84 15.91 28.33
C ASP A 313 13.83 14.92 28.94
N GLU A 314 12.60 15.36 29.19
CA GLU A 314 11.59 14.56 29.91
C GLU A 314 10.32 14.31 29.06
N ARG A 315 10.11 15.05 27.98
CA ARG A 315 8.88 14.97 27.18
C ARG A 315 9.17 14.47 25.77
N LEU A 316 8.39 13.47 25.36
CA LEU A 316 8.36 12.93 24.01
C LEU A 316 7.13 13.42 23.26
N LEU A 317 7.26 13.68 21.97
CA LEU A 317 6.18 13.92 21.01
C LEU A 317 6.10 12.75 20.04
N TYR A 318 4.88 12.41 19.64
CA TYR A 318 4.64 11.36 18.65
C TYR A 318 3.22 11.47 18.09
N PHE A 319 3.04 10.95 16.88
CA PHE A 319 1.72 10.70 16.32
C PHE A 319 1.23 9.31 16.72
N ALA A 320 -0.07 9.20 17.01
CA ALA A 320 -0.71 7.93 17.30
C ALA A 320 -2.07 7.78 16.59
N ARG A 321 -2.26 6.62 15.96
CA ARG A 321 -3.55 6.11 15.49
C ARG A 321 -3.79 4.77 16.17
N ASP A 322 -4.61 4.79 17.22
CA ASP A 322 -4.78 3.65 18.14
C ASP A 322 -6.09 2.87 17.96
N GLY A 323 -6.82 3.13 16.87
CA GLY A 323 -8.11 2.49 16.57
C GLY A 323 -9.25 2.82 17.55
N ARG A 324 -8.98 3.63 18.59
CA ARG A 324 -9.94 3.96 19.66
C ARG A 324 -10.21 5.46 19.75
N SER A 325 -9.25 6.28 19.35
CA SER A 325 -9.34 7.74 19.33
C SER A 325 -9.04 8.26 17.93
N ASP A 326 -9.42 9.52 17.67
CA ASP A 326 -8.97 10.21 16.45
C ASP A 326 -7.43 10.20 16.34
N PRO A 327 -6.89 10.03 15.11
CA PRO A 327 -5.47 10.17 14.86
C PRO A 327 -4.97 11.55 15.30
N GLN A 328 -3.91 11.58 16.11
CA GLN A 328 -3.48 12.80 16.76
C GLN A 328 -2.03 12.75 17.23
N ILE A 329 -1.40 13.92 17.30
CA ILE A 329 -0.14 14.14 17.98
C ILE A 329 -0.38 14.16 19.49
N ARG A 330 0.53 13.53 20.23
CA ARG A 330 0.50 13.37 21.68
C ARG A 330 1.85 13.70 22.27
N THR A 331 1.85 14.11 23.53
CA THR A 331 3.05 14.16 24.36
C THR A 331 3.05 13.02 25.38
N LEU A 332 4.23 12.54 25.76
CA LEU A 332 4.46 11.62 26.86
C LEU A 332 5.51 12.21 27.80
N ASP A 333 5.17 12.34 29.07
CA ASP A 333 6.02 12.91 30.13
C ASP A 333 6.67 11.78 30.94
N LEU A 334 7.98 11.59 30.75
CA LEU A 334 8.79 10.55 31.39
C LEU A 334 8.92 10.77 32.90
N ALA A 335 8.96 12.01 33.37
CA ALA A 335 9.08 12.35 34.79
C ALA A 335 7.77 12.08 35.55
N LYS A 336 6.62 12.17 34.87
CA LYS A 336 5.30 11.88 35.45
C LYS A 336 4.80 10.47 35.13
N GLY A 337 5.71 9.50 35.18
CA GLY A 337 5.35 8.08 35.01
C GLY A 337 4.76 7.77 33.64
N ASN A 338 5.31 8.38 32.58
CA ASN A 338 4.86 8.26 31.20
C ASN A 338 3.43 8.79 30.96
N ALA A 339 3.03 9.87 31.65
CA ALA A 339 1.72 10.48 31.47
C ALA A 339 1.53 10.99 30.04
N VAL A 340 0.39 10.67 29.42
CA VAL A 340 0.11 11.01 28.01
C VAL A 340 -0.91 12.14 27.91
N GLN A 341 -0.60 13.17 27.13
CA GLN A 341 -1.53 14.26 26.79
C GLN A 341 -1.79 14.30 25.28
N ARG A 342 -3.04 14.59 24.90
CA ARG A 342 -3.46 14.80 23.50
C ARG A 342 -3.23 16.27 23.13
N ILE A 343 -2.59 16.52 21.99
CA ILE A 343 -2.24 17.88 21.55
C ILE A 343 -3.11 18.32 20.38
N VAL A 344 -3.00 17.66 19.24
CA VAL A 344 -3.70 18.09 18.02
C VAL A 344 -4.04 16.92 17.13
N ARG A 345 -5.26 16.94 16.57
CA ARG A 345 -5.68 16.01 15.53
C ARG A 345 -4.91 16.28 14.26
N SER A 346 -4.42 15.21 13.64
CA SER A 346 -3.80 15.28 12.32
C SER A 346 -4.49 14.27 11.42
N ALA A 347 -4.74 14.66 10.17
CA ALA A 347 -5.19 13.73 9.16
C ALA A 347 -3.96 13.15 8.46
N GLY A 348 -3.99 11.86 8.14
CA GLY A 348 -2.78 11.15 7.70
C GLY A 348 -1.79 10.90 8.85
N GLU A 349 -0.65 10.29 8.51
CA GLU A 349 0.47 10.14 9.44
C GLU A 349 1.24 11.45 9.56
N SER A 350 1.68 11.82 10.77
CA SER A 350 2.20 13.16 11.06
C SER A 350 3.47 13.10 11.89
N TYR A 351 4.41 13.98 11.59
CA TYR A 351 5.74 14.04 12.18
C TYR A 351 5.94 15.40 12.85
N PRO A 352 5.72 15.48 14.17
CA PRO A 352 5.84 16.73 14.91
C PRO A 352 7.31 17.11 15.22
N THR A 353 7.57 18.42 15.23
CA THR A 353 8.80 19.04 15.77
C THR A 353 8.45 20.27 16.62
N VAL A 354 9.34 20.66 17.52
CA VAL A 354 9.13 21.78 18.47
C VAL A 354 10.07 22.91 18.13
N HIS A 355 9.50 24.10 17.97
CA HIS A 355 10.26 25.31 17.85
C HIS A 355 10.79 25.77 19.22
N PRO A 356 11.95 26.42 19.34
CA PRO A 356 12.53 26.87 20.62
C PRO A 356 11.60 27.69 21.54
N ASN A 357 10.62 28.40 20.98
CA ASN A 357 9.60 29.16 21.72
C ASN A 357 8.47 28.28 22.33
N GLY A 358 8.47 26.98 22.07
CA GLY A 358 7.47 26.00 22.51
C GLY A 358 6.30 25.75 21.55
N GLU A 359 6.26 26.39 20.38
CA GLU A 359 5.26 26.10 19.34
C GLU A 359 5.53 24.76 18.65
N LEU A 360 4.46 24.08 18.25
CA LEU A 360 4.48 22.80 17.55
C LEU A 360 4.36 23.03 16.04
N TYR A 361 5.26 22.42 15.27
CA TYR A 361 5.21 22.37 13.82
C TYR A 361 5.03 20.92 13.37
N PHE A 362 4.17 20.67 12.39
CA PHE A 362 3.84 19.32 11.95
C PHE A 362 3.25 19.32 10.54
N ASP A 363 3.32 18.18 9.86
CA ASP A 363 2.61 17.93 8.61
C ASP A 363 1.23 17.32 8.87
N SER A 364 0.22 17.73 8.10
CA SER A 364 -1.10 17.09 8.10
C SER A 364 -1.61 17.00 6.67
N PHE A 365 -2.25 15.88 6.37
CA PHE A 365 -2.97 15.66 5.14
C PHE A 365 -4.22 16.54 5.12
N ASP A 366 -4.48 17.23 4.01
CA ASP A 366 -5.66 18.07 3.88
C ASP A 366 -6.04 18.30 2.41
N ALA A 367 -7.27 18.76 2.17
CA ALA A 367 -7.76 19.03 0.84
C ALA A 367 -7.10 20.27 0.22
N TYR A 368 -6.89 20.19 -1.09
CA TYR A 368 -6.34 21.25 -1.94
C TYR A 368 -7.17 21.41 -3.22
N ARG A 369 -7.34 22.67 -3.68
CA ARG A 369 -8.20 23.09 -4.82
C ARG A 369 -9.57 22.41 -4.83
N THR A 370 -10.45 22.82 -3.92
CA THR A 370 -11.86 22.38 -3.87
C THR A 370 -12.01 20.85 -3.81
N ASN A 371 -11.23 20.20 -2.94
CA ASN A 371 -11.26 18.75 -2.70
C ASN A 371 -10.90 17.88 -3.92
N LEU A 372 -10.21 18.45 -4.91
CA LEU A 372 -9.71 17.69 -6.06
C LEU A 372 -8.44 16.92 -5.72
N TYR A 373 -7.58 17.53 -4.90
CA TYR A 373 -6.29 17.00 -4.51
C TYR A 373 -6.22 16.86 -2.99
N PHE A 374 -5.44 15.89 -2.52
CA PHE A 374 -5.23 15.69 -1.10
C PHE A 374 -3.75 15.51 -0.81
N TYR A 375 -3.17 16.51 -0.17
CA TYR A 375 -1.73 16.65 0.00
C TYR A 375 -1.36 16.93 1.44
N TYR A 376 -0.12 16.65 1.79
CA TYR A 376 0.45 17.12 3.06
C TYR A 376 0.86 18.59 2.95
N ASP A 377 0.47 19.37 3.94
CA ASP A 377 0.94 20.74 4.14
C ASP A 377 1.51 20.88 5.55
N LEU A 378 2.33 21.91 5.76
CA LEU A 378 2.88 22.25 7.06
C LEU A 378 1.89 23.08 7.87
N PHE A 379 1.82 22.81 9.17
CA PHE A 379 0.95 23.48 10.13
C PHE A 379 1.74 23.88 11.37
N ARG A 380 1.25 24.94 12.03
CA ARG A 380 1.71 25.42 13.34
C ARG A 380 0.58 25.41 14.36
N LEU A 381 0.90 25.09 15.60
CA LEU A 381 0.00 25.24 16.75
C LEU A 381 0.80 25.68 17.98
N ASP A 382 0.30 26.69 18.73
CA ASP A 382 0.79 26.91 20.10
C ASP A 382 0.00 25.99 21.06
N PRO A 383 0.64 24.98 21.68
CA PRO A 383 -0.06 24.05 22.56
C PRO A 383 -0.53 24.67 23.89
N ARG A 384 -0.12 25.90 24.21
CA ARG A 384 -0.51 26.64 25.43
C ARG A 384 -1.76 27.50 25.22
N GLY A 385 -2.09 27.80 23.96
CA GLY A 385 -3.16 28.71 23.58
C GLY A 385 -4.50 28.04 23.34
N ALA A 386 -5.41 28.78 22.69
CA ALA A 386 -6.61 28.20 22.11
C ALA A 386 -6.22 27.17 21.04
N TRP A 387 -7.10 26.19 20.82
CA TRP A 387 -6.90 25.16 19.82
C TRP A 387 -7.11 25.72 18.40
N ASP A 388 -6.11 26.44 17.91
CA ASP A 388 -6.09 27.12 16.61
C ASP A 388 -4.83 26.73 15.84
N ARG A 389 -4.96 25.77 14.93
CA ARG A 389 -3.88 25.34 14.05
C ARG A 389 -3.84 26.22 12.80
N LYS A 390 -2.69 26.81 12.49
CA LYS A 390 -2.47 27.61 11.29
C LYS A 390 -1.80 26.78 10.20
N ARG A 391 -2.42 26.69 9.02
CA ARG A 391 -1.76 26.11 7.84
C ARG A 391 -0.72 27.10 7.31
N LEU A 392 0.51 26.64 7.10
CA LEU A 392 1.66 27.45 6.68
C LEU A 392 1.92 27.37 5.17
N THR A 393 1.62 26.22 4.55
CA THR A 393 1.84 25.98 3.10
C THR A 393 0.54 25.57 2.43
N LYS A 394 0.42 25.67 1.10
CA LYS A 394 -0.83 25.29 0.39
C LYS A 394 -0.57 24.44 -0.85
N GLY A 395 -0.72 23.13 -0.69
CA GLY A 395 -0.44 22.17 -1.75
C GLY A 395 1.05 22.03 -2.02
N LEU A 396 1.88 22.32 -1.02
CA LEU A 396 3.33 22.21 -1.14
C LEU A 396 3.80 20.75 -1.13
N ARG A 397 2.99 19.84 -0.55
CA ARG A 397 3.33 18.41 -0.42
C ARG A 397 4.55 18.22 0.48
N ALA A 398 4.60 19.00 1.55
CA ALA A 398 5.73 19.08 2.48
C ALA A 398 5.48 18.22 3.72
N ARG A 399 6.48 17.43 4.10
CA ARG A 399 6.43 16.44 5.18
C ARG A 399 7.70 16.42 6.00
N TYR A 400 7.64 15.77 7.16
CA TYR A 400 8.78 15.58 8.07
C TYR A 400 9.49 16.90 8.43
N PRO A 401 8.76 17.92 8.91
CA PRO A 401 9.38 19.20 9.22
C PRO A 401 10.39 19.09 10.37
N ASP A 402 11.47 19.86 10.29
CA ASP A 402 12.37 20.10 11.41
C ASP A 402 12.82 21.57 11.48
N ILE A 403 12.96 22.10 12.70
CA ILE A 403 13.19 23.54 12.95
C ILE A 403 14.65 23.76 13.35
N SER A 404 15.25 24.84 12.85
CA SER A 404 16.62 25.20 13.26
C SER A 404 16.71 25.51 14.76
N PRO A 405 17.87 25.27 15.41
CA PRO A 405 18.05 25.64 16.81
C PRO A 405 17.82 27.13 17.11
N THR A 406 18.02 27.99 16.10
CA THR A 406 17.76 29.44 16.15
C THR A 406 16.29 29.80 15.97
N GLY A 407 15.46 28.88 15.44
CA GLY A 407 14.02 29.07 15.26
C GLY A 407 13.61 29.85 14.01
N ASP A 408 14.56 30.23 13.14
CA ASP A 408 14.32 31.07 11.98
C ASP A 408 14.18 30.29 10.66
N ARG A 409 14.56 29.00 10.65
CA ARG A 409 14.55 28.14 9.46
C ARG A 409 13.75 26.87 9.71
N ILE A 410 13.22 26.30 8.64
CA ILE A 410 12.56 25.00 8.62
C ILE A 410 13.11 24.15 7.47
N THR A 411 13.40 22.89 7.77
CA THR A 411 13.67 21.86 6.77
C THR A 411 12.47 20.94 6.63
N TYR A 412 12.24 20.40 5.44
CA TYR A 412 11.14 19.48 5.16
C TYR A 412 11.43 18.68 3.88
N VAL A 413 10.82 17.50 3.78
CA VAL A 413 10.83 16.71 2.54
C VAL A 413 9.63 17.12 1.70
N ARG A 414 9.87 17.37 0.42
CA ARG A 414 8.82 17.72 -0.54
C ARG A 414 8.63 16.58 -1.54
N ASN A 415 7.37 16.22 -1.79
CA ASN A 415 7.00 15.25 -2.81
C ASN A 415 6.65 15.95 -4.12
N ASP A 416 7.41 15.69 -5.17
CA ASP A 416 7.19 16.23 -6.52
C ASP A 416 7.26 15.09 -7.54
N THR A 417 6.16 14.80 -8.24
CA THR A 417 6.15 13.98 -9.47
C THR A 417 6.99 12.70 -9.36
N SER A 418 6.62 11.76 -8.48
CA SER A 418 7.32 10.49 -8.16
C SER A 418 8.63 10.58 -7.36
N THR A 419 9.12 11.78 -7.06
CA THR A 419 10.40 11.99 -6.36
C THR A 419 10.21 12.75 -5.05
N GLN A 420 11.14 12.54 -4.12
CA GLN A 420 11.18 13.24 -2.84
C GLN A 420 12.53 13.93 -2.69
N SER A 421 12.52 15.21 -2.34
CA SER A 421 13.74 16.01 -2.17
C SER A 421 13.71 16.71 -0.82
N LEU A 422 14.88 16.97 -0.22
CA LEU A 422 15.00 17.71 1.04
C LEU A 422 15.16 19.20 0.75
N TRP A 423 14.36 20.03 1.42
CA TRP A 423 14.35 21.48 1.26
C TRP A 423 14.56 22.18 2.59
N ILE A 424 14.99 23.45 2.52
CA ILE A 424 15.04 24.40 3.63
C ILE A 424 14.37 25.71 3.21
N ALA A 425 13.79 26.44 4.16
CA ALA A 425 13.23 27.77 3.93
C ALA A 425 13.28 28.63 5.20
N ASP A 426 13.12 29.95 5.06
CA ASP A 426 12.81 30.86 6.16
C ASP A 426 11.42 30.55 6.73
N LEU A 427 11.31 30.53 8.05
CA LEU A 427 10.05 30.17 8.72
C LEU A 427 8.93 31.18 8.49
N ASP A 428 9.29 32.46 8.29
CA ASP A 428 8.35 33.56 8.05
C ASP A 428 7.83 33.60 6.60
N ASP A 429 8.54 33.00 5.65
CA ASP A 429 8.16 32.91 4.24
C ASP A 429 8.59 31.57 3.61
N ILE A 430 7.96 30.49 4.06
CA ILE A 430 8.32 29.13 3.61
C ILE A 430 8.21 29.00 2.09
N GLU A 431 7.11 29.46 1.48
CA GLU A 431 6.88 29.25 0.05
C GLU A 431 7.77 30.15 -0.83
N GLY A 432 8.17 31.33 -0.35
CA GLY A 432 9.00 32.29 -1.10
C GLY A 432 10.51 32.09 -0.99
N THR A 433 10.99 31.38 0.03
CA THR A 433 12.43 31.25 0.34
C THR A 433 12.98 29.81 0.25
N GLN A 434 12.29 28.97 -0.51
CA GLN A 434 12.65 27.54 -0.64
C GLN A 434 14.00 27.34 -1.33
N GLU A 435 14.88 26.61 -0.66
CA GLU A 435 16.18 26.18 -1.17
C GLU A 435 16.27 24.65 -1.13
N LEU A 436 16.74 24.05 -2.23
CA LEU A 436 16.94 22.61 -2.34
C LEU A 436 18.25 22.23 -1.63
N LEU A 437 18.17 21.33 -0.64
CA LEU A 437 19.33 20.81 0.07
C LEU A 437 19.85 19.50 -0.52
N VAL A 438 18.94 18.55 -0.78
CA VAL A 438 19.27 17.23 -1.33
C VAL A 438 18.26 16.90 -2.41
N ASP A 439 18.75 16.65 -3.62
CA ASP A 439 17.93 16.21 -4.74
C ASP A 439 17.62 14.70 -4.65
N SER A 440 16.52 14.27 -5.25
CA SER A 440 16.18 12.86 -5.34
C SER A 440 17.11 12.17 -6.33
N GLU A 441 17.77 11.10 -5.90
CA GLU A 441 18.41 10.17 -6.82
C GLU A 441 17.30 9.51 -7.67
N ARG A 442 17.42 9.56 -9.00
CA ARG A 442 16.36 9.14 -9.94
C ARG A 442 16.44 7.68 -10.36
#